data_AF-A0A3A0AD33-F1
#
_entry.id   AF-A0A3A0AD33-F1
#
_cell.length_a   1.000
_cell.length_b   1.000
_cell.length_c   1.000
_cell.angle_alpha   90.00
_cell.angle_beta   90.00
_cell.angle_gamma   90.00
#
_symmetry.space_group_name_H-M   'P 1'
#
loop_
_entity.id
_entity.type
_entity.pdbx_description
1 polymer ?
#
loop_
_entity_poly.entity_id
_entity_poly.type
_entity_poly.pdbx_seq_one_letter_code
_entity_poly.pdbx_strand_id
1 'polypeptide(L)'
;KAALQIAAIYGRPALDYRSREMLAALALSLLPRLIEAYETRGDDRVFHQPSRTHQRIRLCLELQARRLEQVVLGTQPAYEGIG
;
A
#
# COMPACT_ATOMS: atom_id res chain seq x y z
N LYS A 1 -29.59 3.34 -5.53
CA LYS A 1 -29.46 4.55 -6.40
C LYS A 1 -28.11 5.26 -6.28
N ALA A 2 -27.35 5.15 -5.18
CA ALA A 2 -26.02 5.78 -5.05
C ALA A 2 -24.87 5.09 -5.80
N ALA A 3 -24.96 3.77 -6.06
CA ALA A 3 -23.89 3.01 -6.74
C ALA A 3 -23.72 3.33 -8.24
N LEU A 4 -24.72 3.98 -8.87
CA LEU A 4 -24.68 4.34 -10.29
C LEU A 4 -23.97 5.68 -10.56
N GLN A 5 -23.71 6.50 -9.53
CA GLN A 5 -23.07 7.81 -9.70
C GLN A 5 -21.54 7.77 -9.68
N ILE A 6 -20.91 6.73 -9.12
CA ILE A 6 -19.44 6.65 -9.05
C ILE A 6 -18.83 6.29 -10.42
N ALA A 7 -19.54 5.51 -11.24
CA ALA A 7 -19.06 5.14 -12.58
C ALA A 7 -19.02 6.32 -13.57
N ALA A 8 -19.87 7.34 -13.36
CA ALA A 8 -19.96 8.51 -14.23
C ALA A 8 -18.78 9.49 -14.05
N ILE A 9 -18.14 9.49 -12.88
CA ILE A 9 -17.05 10.45 -12.55
C ILE A 9 -15.71 10.04 -13.20
N TYR A 10 -15.51 8.74 -13.48
CA TYR A 10 -14.23 8.23 -13.95
C TYR A 10 -14.20 7.76 -15.41
N GLY A 11 -15.27 7.95 -16.18
CA GLY A 11 -15.26 7.83 -17.65
C GLY A 11 -14.48 6.64 -18.22
N ARG A 12 -14.47 5.48 -17.54
CA ARG A 12 -13.74 4.32 -18.04
C ARG A 12 -14.59 3.65 -19.11
N PRO A 13 -14.13 3.56 -20.38
CA PRO A 13 -14.82 2.71 -21.34
C PRO A 13 -14.89 1.31 -20.75
N ALA A 14 -16.07 0.68 -20.82
CA ALA A 14 -16.21 -0.70 -20.43
C ALA A 14 -15.26 -1.52 -21.30
N LEU A 15 -14.14 -1.95 -20.72
CA LEU A 15 -13.18 -2.81 -21.40
C LEU A 15 -13.93 -4.05 -21.85
N ASP A 16 -13.81 -4.38 -23.14
CA ASP A 16 -14.37 -5.61 -23.68
C ASP A 16 -13.68 -6.83 -23.05
N TYR A 17 -14.28 -8.00 -23.24
CA TYR A 17 -13.82 -9.24 -22.61
C TYR A 17 -12.34 -9.56 -22.94
N ARG A 18 -11.94 -9.38 -24.20
CA ARG A 18 -10.56 -9.64 -24.66
C ARG A 18 -9.56 -8.65 -24.05
N SER A 19 -9.94 -7.38 -23.94
CA SER A 19 -9.12 -6.36 -23.31
C SER A 19 -8.93 -6.63 -21.81
N ARG A 20 -9.95 -7.18 -21.12
CA ARG A 20 -9.82 -7.60 -19.71
C ARG A 20 -8.88 -8.78 -19.53
N GLU A 21 -8.99 -9.81 -20.37
CA GLU A 21 -8.08 -10.96 -20.31
C GLU A 21 -6.63 -10.56 -20.63
N MET A 22 -6.43 -9.72 -21.65
CA MET A 22 -5.12 -9.20 -22.00
C MET A 22 -4.52 -8.35 -20.86
N LEU A 23 -5.33 -7.49 -20.22
CA LEU A 23 -4.89 -6.71 -19.06
C LEU A 23 -4.60 -7.59 -17.85
N ALA A 24 -5.37 -8.65 -17.61
CA ALA A 24 -5.09 -9.61 -16.55
C ALA A 24 -3.79 -10.39 -16.82
N ALA A 25 -3.56 -10.82 -18.06
CA ALA A 25 -2.31 -11.48 -18.47
C ALA A 25 -1.10 -10.54 -18.36
N LEU A 26 -1.24 -9.28 -18.76
CA LEU A 26 -0.22 -8.24 -18.57
C LEU A 26 0.03 -7.94 -17.09
N ALA A 27 -1.02 -7.88 -16.27
CA ALA A 27 -0.88 -7.70 -14.83
C ALA A 27 -0.10 -8.88 -14.22
N LEU A 28 -0.44 -10.12 -14.58
CA LEU A 28 0.25 -11.32 -14.11
C LEU A 28 1.73 -11.37 -14.55
N SER A 29 2.06 -10.92 -15.76
CA SER A 29 3.45 -10.88 -16.24
C SER A 29 4.28 -9.75 -15.63
N LEU A 30 3.63 -8.66 -15.22
CA LEU A 30 4.27 -7.54 -14.53
C LEU A 30 4.38 -7.73 -13.02
N LEU A 31 3.57 -8.62 -12.43
CA LEU A 31 3.58 -8.90 -11.00
C LEU A 31 4.98 -9.20 -10.44
N PRO A 32 5.81 -10.06 -11.06
CA PRO A 32 7.16 -10.32 -10.53
C PRO A 32 8.03 -9.07 -10.42
N ARG A 33 8.03 -8.21 -11.45
CA ARG A 33 8.78 -6.94 -11.43
C ARG A 33 8.23 -5.95 -10.42
N LEU A 34 6.91 -5.93 -10.26
CA LEU A 34 6.26 -5.09 -9.27
C LEU A 34 6.63 -5.57 -7.86
N ILE A 35 6.56 -6.86 -7.59
CA ILE A 35 6.99 -7.48 -6.32
C ILE A 35 8.45 -7.12 -6.05
N GLU A 36 9.36 -7.34 -7.00
CA GLU A 36 10.78 -6.99 -6.87
C GLU A 36 10.99 -5.50 -6.56
N ALA A 37 10.28 -4.60 -7.25
CA ALA A 37 10.35 -3.17 -6.99
C ALA A 37 9.84 -2.81 -5.57
N TYR A 38 8.80 -3.50 -5.08
CA TYR A 38 8.31 -3.30 -3.70
C TYR A 38 9.27 -3.86 -2.66
N GLU A 39 9.85 -5.04 -2.91
CA GLU A 39 10.80 -5.69 -2.00
C GLU A 39 12.08 -4.87 -1.86
N THR A 40 12.64 -4.39 -2.97
CA THR A 40 13.83 -3.54 -3.00
C THR A 40 13.59 -2.20 -2.33
N ARG A 41 12.42 -1.59 -2.53
CA ARG A 41 12.02 -0.35 -1.85
C ARG A 41 11.93 -0.50 -0.34
N GLY A 42 11.71 -1.70 0.19
CA GLY A 42 11.72 -1.96 1.64
C GLY A 42 13.07 -1.62 2.30
N ASP A 43 14.17 -1.68 1.55
CA ASP A 43 15.52 -1.38 2.03
C ASP A 43 15.92 0.09 1.86
N ASP A 44 15.12 0.90 1.16
CA ASP A 44 15.33 2.34 1.05
C ASP A 44 15.33 2.98 2.44
N ARG A 45 16.14 4.04 2.58
CA ARG A 45 16.26 4.78 3.83
C ARG A 45 15.46 6.07 3.76
N VAL A 46 14.58 6.26 4.73
CA VAL A 46 13.77 7.47 4.91
C VAL A 46 14.10 8.12 6.25
N PHE A 47 13.96 9.45 6.32
CA PHE A 47 14.13 10.16 7.59
C PHE A 47 12.98 9.78 8.54
N HIS A 48 13.33 9.16 9.67
CA HIS A 48 12.37 8.78 10.70
C HIS A 48 12.37 9.85 11.80
N GLN A 49 11.29 10.64 11.83
CA GLN A 49 11.17 11.82 12.69
C GLN A 49 11.32 11.51 14.19
N PRO A 50 10.72 10.44 14.75
CA PRO A 50 10.90 10.11 16.18
C PRO A 50 12.34 9.78 16.58
N SER A 51 13.11 9.12 15.73
CA SER A 51 14.51 8.77 16.02
C SER A 51 15.53 9.77 15.46
N ARG A 52 15.06 10.83 14.78
CA ARG A 52 15.88 11.85 14.10
C ARG A 52 17.01 11.28 13.23
N THR A 53 16.79 10.10 12.66
CA THR A 53 17.81 9.34 11.93
C THR A 53 17.18 8.71 10.69
N HIS A 54 18.01 8.40 9.69
CA HIS A 54 17.54 7.69 8.51
C HIS A 54 17.41 6.20 8.83
N GLN A 55 16.20 5.66 8.65
CA GLN A 55 15.86 4.27 8.92
C GLN A 55 15.36 3.59 7.66
N ARG A 56 15.53 2.27 7.57
CA ARG A 56 14.96 1.49 6.46
C ARG A 56 13.44 1.55 6.53
N ILE A 57 12.77 1.67 5.38
CA ILE A 57 11.30 1.66 5.30
C ILE A 57 10.73 0.43 6.00
N ARG A 58 11.34 -0.75 5.80
CA ARG A 58 10.94 -1.99 6.49
C ARG A 58 10.91 -1.85 8.01
N LEU A 59 11.95 -1.26 8.61
CA LEU A 59 11.99 -1.04 10.06
C LEU A 59 10.91 -0.07 10.52
N CYS A 60 10.67 1.01 9.77
CA CYS A 60 9.59 1.95 10.09
C CYS A 60 8.22 1.25 10.07
N LEU A 61 7.96 0.39 9.09
CA LEU A 61 6.71 -0.38 9.01
C LEU A 61 6.57 -1.40 10.15
N GLU A 62 7.66 -2.07 10.52
CA GLU A 62 7.68 -2.99 11.68
C GLU A 62 7.34 -2.26 12.98
N LEU A 63 7.91 -1.07 13.21
CA LEU A 63 7.62 -0.26 14.39
C LEU A 63 6.14 0.18 14.43
N GLN A 64 5.58 0.55 13.28
CA GLN A 64 4.16 0.90 13.17
C GLN A 64 3.25 -0.32 13.44
N ALA A 65 3.60 -1.50 12.94
CA ALA A 65 2.85 -2.73 13.21
C ALA A 65 2.83 -3.06 14.71
N ARG A 66 3.95 -2.91 15.42
CA ARG A 66 4.03 -3.10 16.87
C ARG A 66 3.19 -2.11 17.66
N ARG A 67 3.17 -0.83 17.24
CA ARG A 67 2.29 0.18 17.87
C ARG A 67 0.82 -0.17 17.67
N LEU A 68 0.44 -0.59 16.47
CA LEU A 68 -0.93 -1.03 16.19
C LEU A 68 -1.31 -2.23 17.06
N GLU A 69 -0.42 -3.21 17.19
CA GLU A 69 -0.61 -4.36 18.08
C GLU A 69 -0.86 -3.91 19.53
N GLN A 70 -0.06 -2.97 20.04
CA GLN A 70 -0.22 -2.44 21.40
C GLN A 70 -1.57 -1.74 21.62
N VAL A 71 -2.10 -1.07 20.60
CA VAL A 71 -3.43 -0.44 20.63
C VAL A 71 -4.52 -1.50 20.61
N VAL A 72 -4.41 -2.51 19.75
CA VAL A 72 -5.36 -3.64 19.69
C VAL A 72 -5.39 -4.42 21.01
N LEU A 73 -4.24 -4.60 21.65
CA LEU A 73 -4.10 -5.27 22.94
C LEU A 73 -4.47 -4.36 24.14
N GLY A 74 -4.84 -3.10 23.91
CA GLY A 74 -5.26 -2.15 24.95
C GLY A 74 -4.13 -1.65 25.86
N THR A 75 -2.87 -1.94 25.52
CA THR A 75 -1.68 -1.44 26.25
C THR A 75 -1.33 0.02 25.90
N GLN A 76 -1.88 0.53 24.80
CA GLN A 76 -1.77 1.93 24.38
C GLN A 76 -3.16 2.48 24.00
N PRO A 77 -3.50 3.72 24.38
CA PRO A 77 -4.86 4.23 24.20
C PRO A 77 -5.19 4.67 22.77
N ALA A 78 -4.20 5.00 21.93
CA ALA A 78 -4.44 5.47 20.57
C ALA A 78 -3.26 5.19 19.62
N TYR A 79 -3.57 4.95 18.35
CA TYR A 79 -2.59 4.83 17.28
C TYR A 79 -2.29 6.20 16.67
N GLU A 80 -1.10 6.72 16.93
CA GLU A 80 -0.55 7.88 16.23
C GLU A 80 0.20 7.35 15.00
N GLY A 81 -0.41 7.47 13.81
CA GLY A 81 0.10 6.89 12.58
C GLY A 81 1.42 7.50 12.05
N ILE A 82 1.57 7.52 10.73
CA ILE A 82 2.76 8.09 10.08
C ILE A 82 2.61 9.62 10.06
N GLY A 83 3.43 10.32 10.84
CA GLY A 83 3.58 11.79 10.86
C GLY A 83 4.95 12.23 10.40
#